data_AF-A0A8I1ECE2-F1
#
_entry.id   AF-A0A8I1ECE2-F1
#
_cell.length_a   1.000
_cell.length_b   1.000
_cell.length_c   1.000
_cell.angle_alpha   90.00
_cell.angle_beta   90.00
_cell.angle_gamma   90.00
#
_symmetry.space_group_name_H-M   'P 1'
#
loop_
_entity.id
_entity.type
_entity.pdbx_description
1 polymer ?
#
loop_
_entity_poly.entity_id
_entity_poly.type
_entity_poly.pdbx_seq_one_letter_code
_entity_poly.pdbx_strand_id
1 'polypeptide(L)'
;MHFNSIIKLIRRLEKGLITIKDLPFEDLNEAELVRIMKYHGWQYQALPKRVKTPKVLEAAVLSKCGGVKFVGHENVTDDLACKAIDKFGLTAFQLLNDRNKSEHVCIHAVLNNPMAFRDIKQAQRTQAVSELAFSLNNHLITNIGTEHLTEAMLRQCITKKIGNVTWPAELFTPEIADLIAQHYPDMSKQIPDHLMTPQLIAKLVMRDPGHLGHWSNIPACVKAVRFSVDNLDKASEVTRAWALSMDSLADEECLPLLRGDELEKAEPYVRSALYAKLYLLNVDILEEAIKLAPANEIIPDAVAAFHGPQVAIQHFPKARNRGHWLQQELGL
;
A
#
# COMPACT_ATOMS: atom_id res chain seq x y z
N MET A 1 47.61 10.71 48.60
CA MET A 1 47.38 12.06 48.05
C MET A 1 46.04 12.59 48.52
N HIS A 2 45.94 13.86 48.89
CA HIS A 2 44.70 14.45 49.43
C HIS A 2 43.59 14.52 48.37
N PHE A 3 42.35 14.20 48.76
CA PHE A 3 41.11 14.31 47.98
C PHE A 3 40.99 15.64 47.18
N ASN A 4 41.52 16.73 47.73
CA ASN A 4 41.61 18.04 47.07
C ASN A 4 42.44 18.03 45.77
N SER A 5 43.47 17.19 45.68
CA SER A 5 44.30 17.05 44.47
C SER A 5 43.55 16.34 43.34
N ILE A 6 42.78 15.29 43.63
CA ILE A 6 42.00 14.54 42.62
C ILE A 6 40.87 15.42 42.07
N ILE A 7 40.15 16.14 42.94
CA ILE A 7 39.12 17.10 42.48
C ILE A 7 39.72 18.17 41.57
N LYS A 8 40.92 18.69 41.90
CA LYS A 8 41.59 19.69 41.08
C LYS A 8 41.98 19.13 39.71
N LEU A 9 42.42 17.87 39.63
CA LEU A 9 42.70 17.19 38.36
C LEU A 9 41.43 16.99 37.53
N ILE A 10 40.33 16.52 38.13
CA ILE A 10 39.05 16.35 37.43
C ILE A 10 38.56 17.68 36.85
N ARG A 11 38.65 18.78 37.61
CA ARG A 11 38.33 20.12 37.09
C ARG A 11 39.24 20.58 35.96
N ARG A 12 40.52 20.17 35.96
CA ARG A 12 41.44 20.43 34.86
C ARG A 12 41.06 19.64 33.61
N LEU A 13 40.65 18.37 33.77
CA LEU A 13 40.16 17.54 32.68
C LEU A 13 38.88 18.13 32.06
N GLU A 14 37.94 18.57 32.90
CA GLU A 14 36.70 19.25 32.47
C GLU A 14 36.98 20.53 31.67
N LYS A 15 38.07 21.24 32.01
CA LYS A 15 38.53 22.44 31.29
C LYS A 15 39.43 22.13 30.08
N GLY A 16 39.70 20.85 29.78
CA GLY A 16 40.61 20.44 28.70
C GLY A 16 42.09 20.77 28.96
N LEU A 17 42.46 21.08 30.21
CA LEU A 17 43.84 21.43 30.60
C LEU A 17 44.74 20.21 30.80
N ILE A 18 44.15 19.03 30.90
CA ILE A 18 44.82 17.72 30.93
C ILE A 18 43.96 16.73 30.13
N THR A 19 44.55 15.59 29.77
CA THR A 19 43.88 14.45 29.13
C THR A 19 43.60 13.35 30.16
N ILE A 20 42.79 12.33 29.80
CA ILE A 20 42.57 11.20 30.71
C ILE A 20 43.84 10.42 30.99
N LYS A 21 44.83 10.45 30.09
CA LYS A 21 46.11 9.75 30.24
C LYS A 21 46.97 10.36 31.35
N ASP A 22 46.71 11.62 31.71
CA ASP A 22 47.43 12.35 32.75
C ASP A 22 46.86 12.09 34.15
N LEU A 23 45.82 11.27 34.27
CA LEU A 23 45.19 10.95 35.54
C LEU A 23 45.98 9.87 36.31
N PRO A 24 46.13 10.01 37.64
CA PRO A 24 46.76 8.99 38.48
C PRO A 24 45.79 7.83 38.72
N PHE A 25 45.67 6.90 37.77
CA PHE A 25 44.71 5.79 37.84
C PHE A 25 44.91 4.87 39.05
N GLU A 26 46.07 4.89 39.67
CA GLU A 26 46.42 4.19 40.91
C GLU A 26 45.69 4.76 42.13
N ASP A 27 45.39 6.06 42.11
CA ASP A 27 44.77 6.79 43.23
C ASP A 27 43.25 6.96 43.04
N LEU A 28 42.72 6.64 41.85
CA LEU A 28 41.30 6.81 41.53
C LEU A 28 40.48 5.58 41.92
N ASN A 29 39.38 5.80 42.64
CA ASN A 29 38.40 4.76 42.89
C ASN A 29 37.36 4.64 41.75
N GLU A 30 36.58 3.55 41.75
CA GLU A 30 35.55 3.30 40.74
C GLU A 30 34.52 4.44 40.64
N ALA A 31 34.10 5.03 41.77
CA ALA A 31 33.11 6.09 41.78
C ALA A 31 33.62 7.38 41.10
N GLU A 32 34.90 7.71 41.29
CA GLU A 32 35.55 8.83 40.61
C GLU A 32 35.69 8.59 39.11
N LEU A 33 36.08 7.39 38.70
CA LEU A 33 36.15 6.99 37.29
C LEU A 33 34.77 7.04 36.62
N VAL A 34 33.74 6.52 37.28
CA VAL A 34 32.34 6.61 36.83
C VAL A 34 31.95 8.09 36.66
N ARG A 35 32.30 8.96 37.61
CA ARG A 35 32.02 10.40 37.51
C ARG A 35 32.70 11.02 36.29
N ILE A 36 33.95 10.68 36.03
CA ILE A 36 34.71 11.17 34.87
C ILE A 36 34.08 10.66 33.57
N MET A 37 33.74 9.37 33.48
CA MET A 37 33.16 8.75 32.28
C MET A 37 31.80 9.31 31.88
N LYS A 38 30.99 9.76 32.84
CA LYS A 38 29.71 10.43 32.53
C LYS A 38 29.86 11.66 31.61
N TYR A 39 31.03 12.31 31.63
CA TYR A 39 31.33 13.49 30.81
C TYR A 39 32.34 13.20 29.69
N HIS A 40 33.25 12.25 29.88
CA HIS A 40 34.36 11.96 28.96
C HIS A 40 34.32 10.53 28.42
N GLY A 41 33.14 9.94 28.25
CA GLY A 41 32.99 8.54 27.83
C GLY A 41 33.64 8.21 26.47
N TRP A 42 33.83 9.21 25.61
CA TRP A 42 34.59 9.06 24.35
C TRP A 42 36.08 8.71 24.56
N GLN A 43 36.63 8.92 25.76
CA GLN A 43 38.00 8.55 26.12
C GLN A 43 38.11 7.15 26.76
N TYR A 44 37.04 6.36 26.81
CA TYR A 44 37.05 5.03 27.45
C TYR A 44 38.18 4.11 26.93
N GLN A 45 38.51 4.19 25.63
CA GLN A 45 39.58 3.36 25.06
C GLN A 45 40.95 3.63 25.69
N ALA A 46 41.19 4.88 26.11
CA ALA A 46 42.44 5.32 26.71
C ALA A 46 42.59 4.89 28.17
N LEU A 47 41.55 4.33 28.79
CA LEU A 47 41.64 3.79 30.15
C LEU A 47 42.53 2.53 30.18
N PRO A 48 43.37 2.36 31.22
CA PRO A 48 44.05 1.10 31.47
C PRO A 48 43.07 -0.07 31.64
N LYS A 49 43.42 -1.27 31.15
CA LYS A 49 42.55 -2.46 31.24
C LYS A 49 42.05 -2.73 32.67
N ARG A 50 42.91 -2.55 33.68
CA ARG A 50 42.59 -2.82 35.09
C ARG A 50 41.45 -1.97 35.66
N VAL A 51 41.15 -0.82 35.07
CA VAL A 51 40.09 0.10 35.54
C VAL A 51 38.81 0.06 34.69
N LYS A 52 38.77 -0.78 33.65
CA LYS A 52 37.61 -0.95 32.76
C LYS A 52 36.57 -1.88 33.39
N THR A 53 35.96 -1.45 34.48
CA THR A 53 34.88 -2.22 35.13
C THR A 53 33.55 -2.05 34.36
N PRO A 54 32.57 -2.95 34.56
CA PRO A 54 31.25 -2.82 33.94
C PRO A 54 30.55 -1.49 34.25
N LYS A 55 30.68 -0.95 35.48
CA LYS A 55 30.09 0.35 35.83
C LYS A 55 30.77 1.51 35.12
N VAL A 56 32.10 1.46 34.96
CA VAL A 56 32.86 2.48 34.22
C VAL A 56 32.50 2.46 32.74
N LEU A 57 32.33 1.25 32.17
CA LEU A 57 31.85 1.05 30.80
C LEU A 57 30.43 1.59 30.60
N GLU A 58 29.50 1.24 31.49
CA GLU A 58 28.12 1.73 31.44
C GLU A 58 28.08 3.27 31.54
N ALA A 59 28.86 3.86 32.45
CA ALA A 59 28.98 5.30 32.57
C ALA A 59 29.56 5.96 31.29
N ALA A 60 30.48 5.28 30.60
CA ALA A 60 31.05 5.76 29.36
C ALA A 60 30.05 5.70 28.20
N VAL A 61 29.35 4.57 28.03
CA VAL A 61 28.30 4.42 27.01
C VAL A 61 27.19 5.44 27.21
N LEU A 62 26.74 5.59 28.45
CA LEU A 62 25.67 6.52 28.84
C LEU A 62 26.16 7.96 29.02
N SER A 63 27.36 8.29 28.57
CA SER A 63 27.91 9.65 28.63
C SER A 63 27.21 10.59 27.63
N LYS A 64 27.23 11.89 27.93
CA LYS A 64 26.56 12.92 27.09
C LYS A 64 27.08 13.00 25.65
N CYS A 65 28.23 12.39 25.35
CA CYS A 65 28.92 12.52 24.07
C CYS A 65 28.70 11.34 23.11
N GLY A 66 27.72 10.46 23.36
CA GLY A 66 27.50 9.28 22.52
C GLY A 66 28.63 8.27 22.62
N GLY A 67 29.03 7.95 23.86
CA GLY A 67 30.20 7.10 24.16
C GLY A 67 30.11 5.69 23.58
N VAL A 68 28.92 5.23 23.17
CA VAL A 68 28.69 3.89 22.59
C VAL A 68 29.61 3.57 21.40
N LYS A 69 29.93 4.56 20.56
CA LYS A 69 30.85 4.39 19.42
C LYS A 69 32.30 4.13 19.84
N PHE A 70 32.67 4.54 21.05
CA PHE A 70 34.05 4.55 21.52
C PHE A 70 34.39 3.36 22.42
N VAL A 71 33.42 2.64 22.98
CA VAL A 71 33.74 1.59 23.96
C VAL A 71 34.22 0.26 23.34
N GLY A 72 34.23 0.14 22.01
CA GLY A 72 34.50 -1.12 21.31
C GLY A 72 33.27 -2.01 21.25
N HIS A 73 32.98 -2.61 20.09
CA HIS A 73 31.74 -3.35 19.88
C HIS A 73 31.64 -4.60 20.78
N GLU A 74 32.78 -5.19 21.16
CA GLU A 74 32.87 -6.36 22.02
C GLU A 74 32.41 -6.11 23.46
N ASN A 75 32.35 -4.84 23.87
CA ASN A 75 31.94 -4.45 25.21
C ASN A 75 30.46 -4.03 25.28
N VAL A 76 29.80 -3.83 24.14
CA VAL A 76 28.40 -3.37 24.11
C VAL A 76 27.48 -4.59 24.08
N THR A 77 26.85 -4.88 25.22
CA THR A 77 25.79 -5.88 25.33
C THR A 77 24.45 -5.32 24.86
N ASP A 78 23.49 -6.19 24.58
CA ASP A 78 22.12 -5.79 24.20
C ASP A 78 21.45 -4.91 25.27
N ASP A 79 21.58 -5.26 26.56
CA ASP A 79 21.06 -4.44 27.68
C ASP A 79 21.66 -3.03 27.66
N LEU A 80 22.97 -2.92 27.43
CA LEU A 80 23.65 -1.64 27.41
C LEU A 80 23.30 -0.82 26.16
N ALA A 81 23.10 -1.48 25.02
CA ALA A 81 22.58 -0.86 23.81
C ALA A 81 21.16 -0.32 24.02
N CYS A 82 20.25 -1.11 24.59
CA CYS A 82 18.89 -0.69 24.92
C CYS A 82 18.87 0.51 25.88
N LYS A 83 19.67 0.49 26.96
CA LYS A 83 19.82 1.65 27.86
C LYS A 83 20.33 2.90 27.15
N ALA A 84 21.25 2.75 26.20
CA ALA A 84 21.73 3.88 25.40
C ALA A 84 20.62 4.45 24.50
N ILE A 85 19.80 3.58 23.90
CA ILE A 85 18.64 3.95 23.10
C ILE A 85 17.58 4.64 23.96
N ASP A 86 17.26 4.13 25.14
CA ASP A 86 16.29 4.77 26.05
C ASP A 86 16.71 6.19 26.43
N LYS A 87 18.01 6.43 26.55
CA LYS A 87 18.56 7.72 26.96
C LYS A 87 18.74 8.72 25.82
N PHE A 88 19.17 8.27 24.65
CA PHE A 88 19.56 9.14 23.53
C PHE A 88 18.77 8.91 22.25
N GLY A 89 17.81 7.99 22.27
CA GLY A 89 16.93 7.64 21.17
C GLY A 89 17.68 7.13 19.95
N LEU A 90 17.18 7.54 18.78
CA LEU A 90 17.69 7.15 17.47
C LEU A 90 19.20 7.40 17.29
N THR A 91 19.73 8.48 17.88
CA THR A 91 21.15 8.83 17.77
C THR A 91 22.05 7.75 18.37
N ALA A 92 21.67 7.15 19.50
CA ALA A 92 22.42 6.04 20.07
C ALA A 92 22.37 4.81 19.16
N PHE A 93 21.20 4.48 18.61
CA PHE A 93 21.04 3.36 17.70
C PHE A 93 21.90 3.51 16.43
N GLN A 94 21.95 4.70 15.84
CA GLN A 94 22.78 5.00 14.67
C GLN A 94 24.28 4.87 14.94
N LEU A 95 24.72 5.10 16.18
CA LEU A 95 26.11 4.99 16.59
C LEU A 95 26.53 3.56 16.97
N LEU A 96 25.59 2.63 17.12
CA LEU A 96 25.90 1.22 17.36
C LEU A 96 26.58 0.59 16.15
N ASN A 97 27.56 -0.27 16.43
CA ASN A 97 28.08 -1.16 15.41
C ASN A 97 26.99 -2.16 15.01
N ASP A 98 26.97 -2.60 13.75
CA ASP A 98 25.98 -3.59 13.29
C ASP A 98 26.05 -4.90 14.08
N ARG A 99 27.23 -5.28 14.59
CA ARG A 99 27.39 -6.45 15.47
C ARG A 99 26.62 -6.33 16.79
N ASN A 100 26.29 -5.11 17.22
CA ASN A 100 25.51 -4.85 18.43
C ASN A 100 24.03 -4.56 18.13
N LYS A 101 23.60 -4.65 16.87
CA LYS A 101 22.20 -4.52 16.46
C LYS A 101 21.59 -5.92 16.33
N SER A 102 21.47 -6.62 17.45
CA SER A 102 20.71 -7.87 17.50
C SER A 102 19.24 -7.62 17.15
N GLU A 103 18.47 -8.68 16.88
CA GLU A 103 17.03 -8.56 16.67
C GLU A 103 16.34 -7.88 17.86
N HIS A 104 16.72 -8.24 19.10
CA HIS A 104 16.20 -7.63 20.32
C HIS A 104 16.48 -6.13 20.38
N VAL A 105 17.71 -5.70 20.08
CA VAL A 105 18.08 -4.27 20.06
C VAL A 105 17.35 -3.53 18.93
N CYS A 106 17.18 -4.16 17.76
CA CYS A 106 16.43 -3.61 16.65
C CYS A 106 14.95 -3.39 16.99
N ILE A 107 14.30 -4.39 17.59
CA ILE A 107 12.92 -4.29 18.11
C ILE A 107 12.82 -3.14 19.11
N HIS A 108 13.73 -3.08 20.08
CA HIS A 108 13.76 -2.03 21.10
C HIS A 108 13.91 -0.64 20.48
N ALA A 109 14.78 -0.49 19.48
CA ALA A 109 14.96 0.77 18.75
C ALA A 109 13.70 1.20 18.00
N VAL A 110 13.00 0.26 17.36
CA VAL A 110 11.76 0.52 16.61
C VAL A 110 10.60 0.87 17.55
N LEU A 111 10.50 0.22 18.72
CA LEU A 111 9.54 0.61 19.77
C LEU A 111 9.77 2.03 20.26
N ASN A 112 11.03 2.42 20.43
CA ASN A 112 11.39 3.77 20.86
C ASN A 112 11.12 4.82 19.76
N ASN A 113 11.48 4.50 18.52
CA ASN A 113 11.22 5.35 17.36
C ASN A 113 11.08 4.50 16.09
N PRO A 114 9.89 4.44 15.47
CA PRO A 114 9.68 3.63 14.26
C PRO A 114 10.63 3.96 13.11
N MET A 115 11.12 5.21 13.02
CA MET A 115 12.08 5.61 11.99
C MET A 115 13.44 4.90 12.12
N ALA A 116 13.76 4.32 13.29
CA ALA A 116 14.95 3.49 13.48
C ALA A 116 15.04 2.35 12.48
N PHE A 117 13.90 1.84 11.99
CA PHE A 117 13.84 0.79 10.98
C PHE A 117 14.64 1.12 9.71
N ARG A 118 14.71 2.41 9.33
CA ARG A 118 15.49 2.87 8.18
C ARG A 118 16.99 2.67 8.35
N ASP A 119 17.47 2.70 9.59
CA ASP A 119 18.89 2.53 9.96
C ASP A 119 19.26 1.07 10.29
N ILE A 120 18.31 0.15 10.19
CA ILE A 120 18.53 -1.30 10.29
C ILE A 120 18.96 -1.80 8.92
N LYS A 121 20.07 -2.54 8.87
CA LYS A 121 20.54 -3.16 7.62
C LYS A 121 19.58 -4.27 7.19
N GLN A 122 19.48 -4.51 5.87
CA GLN A 122 18.58 -5.53 5.33
C GLN A 122 18.74 -6.89 6.00
N ALA A 123 19.99 -7.35 6.23
CA ALA A 123 20.28 -8.63 6.88
C ALA A 123 19.78 -8.74 8.34
N GLN A 124 19.38 -7.63 8.97
CA GLN A 124 18.89 -7.55 10.34
C GLN A 124 17.39 -7.24 10.42
N ARG A 125 16.73 -6.98 9.28
CA ARG A 125 15.30 -6.71 9.20
C ARG A 125 14.53 -8.02 9.22
N THR A 126 14.54 -8.72 10.34
CA THR A 126 13.75 -9.94 10.52
C THR A 126 12.25 -9.69 10.28
N GLN A 127 11.48 -10.76 10.10
CA GLN A 127 10.03 -10.68 9.97
C GLN A 127 9.40 -9.91 11.14
N ALA A 128 9.83 -10.23 12.37
CA ALA A 128 9.32 -9.60 13.58
C ALA A 128 9.62 -8.09 13.63
N VAL A 129 10.84 -7.69 13.25
CA VAL A 129 11.23 -6.26 13.20
C VAL A 129 10.42 -5.51 12.14
N SER A 130 10.22 -6.11 10.96
CA SER A 130 9.46 -5.51 9.85
C SER A 130 7.98 -5.36 10.16
N GLU A 131 7.36 -6.39 10.75
CA GLU A 131 5.96 -6.35 11.20
C GLU A 131 5.73 -5.30 12.28
N LEU A 132 6.63 -5.24 13.25
CA LEU A 132 6.58 -4.23 14.29
C LEU A 132 6.70 -2.82 13.70
N ALA A 133 7.69 -2.58 12.84
CA ALA A 133 7.88 -1.29 12.18
C ALA A 133 6.64 -0.86 11.40
N PHE A 134 6.03 -1.78 10.63
CA PHE A 134 4.80 -1.52 9.90
C PHE A 134 3.62 -1.21 10.82
N SER A 135 3.45 -1.98 11.90
CA SER A 135 2.34 -1.80 12.84
C SER A 135 2.38 -0.43 13.53
N LEU A 136 3.59 0.08 13.81
CA LEU A 136 3.78 1.39 14.42
C LEU A 136 3.73 2.52 13.39
N ASN A 137 4.24 2.29 12.17
CA ASN A 137 4.20 3.26 11.08
C ASN A 137 4.16 2.57 9.70
N ASN A 138 2.95 2.46 9.14
CA ASN A 138 2.70 1.86 7.83
C ASN A 138 3.38 2.59 6.65
N HIS A 139 3.82 3.84 6.79
CA HIS A 139 4.61 4.51 5.75
C HIS A 139 6.03 3.93 5.60
N LEU A 140 6.46 3.09 6.54
CA LEU A 140 7.71 2.33 6.42
C LEU A 140 7.60 1.13 5.48
N ILE A 141 6.43 0.85 4.90
CA ILE A 141 6.24 -0.25 3.95
C ILE A 141 7.21 -0.18 2.77
N THR A 142 7.61 1.02 2.34
CA THR A 142 8.60 1.23 1.26
C THR A 142 10.02 0.87 1.67
N ASN A 143 10.27 0.70 2.98
CA ASN A 143 11.54 0.27 3.53
C ASN A 143 11.57 -1.24 3.83
N ILE A 144 10.43 -1.93 3.79
CA ILE A 144 10.33 -3.38 4.06
C ILE A 144 10.69 -4.13 2.78
N GLY A 145 11.60 -5.10 2.89
CA GLY A 145 11.98 -5.96 1.75
C GLY A 145 10.82 -6.84 1.32
N THR A 146 10.77 -7.19 0.04
CA THR A 146 9.70 -8.02 -0.53
C THR A 146 9.55 -9.37 0.16
N GLU A 147 10.64 -9.90 0.69
CA GLU A 147 10.70 -11.15 1.46
C GLU A 147 9.99 -11.08 2.83
N HIS A 148 9.67 -9.87 3.31
CA HIS A 148 8.99 -9.64 4.59
C HIS A 148 7.57 -9.09 4.43
N LEU A 149 7.12 -8.87 3.20
CA LEU A 149 5.77 -8.42 2.91
C LEU A 149 4.79 -9.57 3.16
N THR A 150 3.69 -9.26 3.84
CA THR A 150 2.63 -10.23 4.15
C THR A 150 1.30 -9.78 3.58
N GLU A 151 0.40 -10.74 3.38
CA GLU A 151 -0.98 -10.46 2.96
C GLU A 151 -1.69 -9.50 3.94
N ALA A 152 -1.41 -9.61 5.25
CA ALA A 152 -1.98 -8.73 6.25
C ALA A 152 -1.52 -7.26 6.06
N MET A 153 -0.25 -7.04 5.70
CA MET A 153 0.24 -5.71 5.35
C MET A 153 -0.43 -5.18 4.08
N LEU A 154 -0.54 -6.03 3.05
CA LEU A 154 -1.18 -5.70 1.78
C LEU A 154 -2.62 -5.22 1.99
N ARG A 155 -3.42 -5.99 2.74
CA ARG A 155 -4.80 -5.63 3.09
C ARG A 155 -4.86 -4.27 3.79
N GLN A 156 -3.98 -4.00 4.74
CA GLN A 156 -3.94 -2.71 5.42
C GLN A 156 -3.56 -1.55 4.49
N CYS A 157 -2.59 -1.77 3.59
CA CYS A 157 -2.18 -0.79 2.59
C CYS A 157 -3.32 -0.47 1.61
N ILE A 158 -4.06 -1.47 1.15
CA ILE A 158 -5.24 -1.28 0.30
C ILE A 158 -6.30 -0.44 1.03
N THR A 159 -6.68 -0.84 2.24
CA THR A 159 -7.75 -0.15 3.00
C THR A 159 -7.37 1.29 3.35
N LYS A 160 -6.11 1.54 3.69
CA LYS A 160 -5.62 2.88 4.05
C LYS A 160 -5.13 3.69 2.85
N LYS A 161 -5.12 3.11 1.64
CA LYS A 161 -4.55 3.71 0.41
C LYS A 161 -3.09 4.14 0.58
N ILE A 162 -2.25 3.26 1.12
CA ILE A 162 -0.87 3.56 1.47
C ILE A 162 0.11 2.82 0.58
N GLY A 163 1.03 3.61 0.02
CA GLY A 163 2.29 3.14 -0.52
C GLY A 163 2.20 2.72 -1.99
N ASN A 164 3.19 3.17 -2.76
CA ASN A 164 3.49 2.62 -4.07
C ASN A 164 4.64 1.62 -3.90
N VAL A 165 4.33 0.47 -3.29
CA VAL A 165 5.27 -0.65 -3.12
C VAL A 165 4.93 -1.72 -4.13
N THR A 166 5.94 -2.38 -4.69
CA THR A 166 5.76 -3.56 -5.53
C THR A 166 5.52 -4.76 -4.64
N TRP A 167 4.35 -5.38 -4.77
CA TRP A 167 3.96 -6.53 -3.96
C TRP A 167 4.32 -7.84 -4.66
N PRO A 168 4.77 -8.88 -3.90
CA PRO A 168 4.96 -10.22 -4.43
C PRO A 168 3.67 -10.75 -5.08
N ALA A 169 3.78 -11.34 -6.26
CA ALA A 169 2.64 -11.85 -7.02
C ALA A 169 1.86 -12.91 -6.24
N GLU A 170 2.55 -13.65 -5.37
CA GLU A 170 2.02 -14.72 -4.52
C GLU A 170 1.04 -14.22 -3.46
N LEU A 171 1.07 -12.92 -3.13
CA LEU A 171 0.13 -12.31 -2.18
C LEU A 171 -1.20 -11.89 -2.81
N PHE A 172 -1.31 -11.92 -4.14
CA PHE A 172 -2.54 -11.59 -4.82
C PHE A 172 -3.43 -12.83 -4.90
N THR A 173 -4.59 -12.74 -4.26
CA THR A 173 -5.69 -13.70 -4.36
C THR A 173 -6.91 -13.02 -5.01
N PRO A 174 -7.92 -13.77 -5.50
CA PRO A 174 -9.16 -13.17 -5.97
C PRO A 174 -9.81 -12.21 -4.96
N GLU A 175 -9.73 -12.53 -3.67
CA GLU A 175 -10.27 -11.70 -2.58
C GLU A 175 -9.48 -10.39 -2.41
N ILE A 176 -8.15 -10.44 -2.57
CA ILE A 176 -7.31 -9.24 -2.56
C ILE A 176 -7.60 -8.37 -3.79
N ALA A 177 -7.77 -8.97 -4.96
CA ALA A 177 -8.10 -8.27 -6.18
C ALA A 177 -9.45 -7.54 -6.06
N ASP A 178 -10.46 -8.21 -5.50
CA ASP A 178 -11.74 -7.59 -5.17
C ASP A 178 -11.61 -6.45 -4.14
N LEU A 179 -10.76 -6.63 -3.11
CA LEU A 179 -10.49 -5.58 -2.12
C LEU A 179 -9.83 -4.35 -2.77
N ILE A 180 -8.90 -4.55 -3.72
CA ILE A 180 -8.26 -3.48 -4.49
C ILE A 180 -9.33 -2.72 -5.28
N ALA A 181 -10.21 -3.43 -6.00
CA ALA A 181 -11.29 -2.79 -6.75
C ALA A 181 -12.25 -1.98 -5.85
N GLN A 182 -12.46 -2.43 -4.61
CA GLN A 182 -13.34 -1.77 -3.66
C GLN A 182 -12.71 -0.59 -2.92
N HIS A 183 -11.40 -0.56 -2.72
CA HIS A 183 -10.79 0.44 -1.83
C HIS A 183 -9.68 1.23 -2.49
N TYR A 184 -8.87 0.64 -3.36
CA TYR A 184 -7.71 1.31 -3.95
C TYR A 184 -7.45 0.92 -5.42
N PRO A 185 -8.33 1.33 -6.36
CA PRO A 185 -8.23 0.94 -7.77
C PRO A 185 -6.88 1.25 -8.42
N ASP A 186 -6.15 2.29 -7.99
CA ASP A 186 -4.84 2.65 -8.53
C ASP A 186 -3.82 1.50 -8.44
N MET A 187 -4.00 0.62 -7.46
CA MET A 187 -3.15 -0.54 -7.20
C MET A 187 -3.43 -1.71 -8.15
N SER A 188 -4.50 -1.65 -8.93
CA SER A 188 -4.90 -2.70 -9.88
C SER A 188 -3.85 -3.03 -10.94
N LYS A 189 -2.90 -2.13 -11.19
CA LYS A 189 -1.75 -2.35 -12.09
C LYS A 189 -0.81 -3.46 -11.62
N GLN A 190 -0.89 -3.84 -10.34
CA GLN A 190 -0.06 -4.88 -9.75
C GLN A 190 -0.77 -6.25 -9.70
N ILE A 191 -2.06 -6.30 -10.00
CA ILE A 191 -2.82 -7.55 -9.98
C ILE A 191 -2.33 -8.42 -11.17
N PRO A 192 -1.90 -9.67 -10.92
CA PRO A 192 -1.52 -10.59 -11.98
C PRO A 192 -2.63 -10.82 -13.01
N ASP A 193 -2.25 -10.97 -14.29
CA ASP A 193 -3.20 -11.14 -15.41
C ASP A 193 -4.20 -12.28 -15.21
N HIS A 194 -3.79 -13.39 -14.59
CA HIS A 194 -4.67 -14.53 -14.34
C HIS A 194 -5.78 -14.26 -13.32
N LEU A 195 -5.68 -13.18 -12.52
CA LEU A 195 -6.72 -12.72 -11.60
C LEU A 195 -7.59 -11.60 -12.19
N MET A 196 -7.24 -11.09 -13.38
CA MET A 196 -8.00 -10.06 -14.08
C MET A 196 -9.21 -10.65 -14.81
N THR A 197 -10.20 -11.08 -14.03
CA THR A 197 -11.46 -11.61 -14.58
C THR A 197 -12.32 -10.49 -15.19
N PRO A 198 -13.21 -10.79 -16.15
CA PRO A 198 -14.15 -9.80 -16.69
C PRO A 198 -14.98 -9.10 -15.61
N GLN A 199 -15.37 -9.81 -14.55
CA GLN A 199 -16.12 -9.28 -13.41
C GLN A 199 -15.30 -8.26 -12.62
N LEU A 200 -14.03 -8.55 -12.35
CA LEU A 200 -13.13 -7.64 -11.64
C LEU A 200 -12.85 -6.39 -12.48
N ILE A 201 -12.61 -6.56 -13.77
CA ILE A 201 -12.41 -5.45 -14.70
C ILE A 201 -13.64 -4.54 -14.70
N ALA A 202 -14.84 -5.11 -14.79
CA ALA A 202 -16.08 -4.34 -14.70
C ALA A 202 -16.17 -3.54 -13.39
N LYS A 203 -15.86 -4.16 -12.23
CA LYS A 203 -15.83 -3.47 -10.93
C LYS A 203 -14.85 -2.28 -10.92
N LEU A 204 -13.65 -2.47 -11.46
CA LEU A 204 -12.63 -1.42 -11.52
C LEU A 204 -13.05 -0.25 -12.42
N VAL A 205 -13.59 -0.55 -13.60
CA VAL A 205 -14.06 0.44 -14.58
C VAL A 205 -15.22 1.27 -14.04
N MET A 206 -16.18 0.61 -13.39
CA MET A 206 -17.35 1.29 -12.81
C MET A 206 -16.95 2.27 -11.71
N ARG A 207 -15.80 2.05 -11.06
CA ARG A 207 -15.33 2.92 -9.99
C ARG A 207 -14.47 4.07 -10.49
N ASP A 208 -13.61 3.82 -11.46
CA ASP A 208 -12.82 4.86 -12.11
C ASP A 208 -12.47 4.46 -13.56
N PRO A 209 -13.18 5.01 -14.57
CA PRO A 209 -12.94 4.75 -15.99
C PRO A 209 -11.50 5.07 -16.46
N GLY A 210 -10.76 5.93 -15.74
CA GLY A 210 -9.38 6.28 -16.07
C GLY A 210 -8.40 5.10 -16.01
N HIS A 211 -8.74 4.04 -15.27
CA HIS A 211 -7.88 2.88 -15.05
C HIS A 211 -7.66 2.02 -16.30
N LEU A 212 -8.57 2.14 -17.29
CA LEU A 212 -8.51 1.40 -18.54
C LEU A 212 -7.30 1.77 -19.41
N GLY A 213 -6.59 2.87 -19.11
CA GLY A 213 -5.44 3.31 -19.91
C GLY A 213 -4.23 2.38 -19.80
N HIS A 214 -4.18 1.55 -18.77
CA HIS A 214 -2.95 0.85 -18.38
C HIS A 214 -2.92 -0.64 -18.72
N TRP A 215 -4.04 -1.21 -19.16
CA TRP A 215 -4.11 -2.64 -19.46
C TRP A 215 -4.09 -2.87 -20.97
N SER A 216 -3.02 -3.46 -21.47
CA SER A 216 -2.85 -3.81 -22.90
C SER A 216 -3.87 -4.89 -23.34
N ASN A 217 -4.18 -5.81 -22.43
CA ASN A 217 -5.03 -6.99 -22.64
C ASN A 217 -6.48 -6.82 -22.16
N ILE A 218 -7.02 -5.60 -22.23
CA ILE A 218 -8.46 -5.42 -21.95
C ILE A 218 -9.26 -6.16 -23.04
N PRO A 219 -10.18 -7.08 -22.67
CA PRO A 219 -11.09 -7.71 -23.62
C PRO A 219 -11.79 -6.65 -24.48
N ALA A 220 -11.97 -6.93 -25.78
CA ALA A 220 -12.54 -5.97 -26.73
C ALA A 220 -13.88 -5.37 -26.23
N CYS A 221 -14.69 -6.16 -25.53
CA CYS A 221 -15.95 -5.72 -24.91
C CYS A 221 -15.76 -4.56 -23.90
N VAL A 222 -14.71 -4.59 -23.09
CA VAL A 222 -14.45 -3.54 -22.09
C VAL A 222 -13.83 -2.30 -22.74
N LYS A 223 -12.97 -2.46 -23.76
CA LYS A 223 -12.50 -1.34 -24.60
C LYS A 223 -13.69 -0.64 -25.27
N ALA A 224 -14.67 -1.41 -25.70
CA ALA A 224 -15.90 -0.91 -26.27
C ALA A 224 -16.73 -0.12 -25.23
N VAL A 225 -16.91 -0.63 -24.00
CA VAL A 225 -17.59 0.11 -22.91
C VAL A 225 -16.92 1.45 -22.63
N ARG A 226 -15.58 1.49 -22.52
CA ARG A 226 -14.84 2.75 -22.37
C ARG A 226 -15.12 3.73 -23.51
N PHE A 227 -15.01 3.25 -24.75
CA PHE A 227 -15.27 4.09 -25.92
C PHE A 227 -16.69 4.67 -25.88
N SER A 228 -17.68 3.90 -25.40
CA SER A 228 -19.04 4.39 -25.20
C SER A 228 -19.14 5.48 -24.16
N VAL A 229 -18.49 5.32 -23.01
CA VAL A 229 -18.54 6.30 -21.90
C VAL A 229 -17.83 7.60 -22.31
N ASP A 230 -16.64 7.49 -22.92
CA ASP A 230 -15.85 8.65 -23.34
C ASP A 230 -16.47 9.41 -24.54
N ASN A 231 -17.39 8.78 -25.27
CA ASN A 231 -18.08 9.37 -26.43
C ASN A 231 -19.62 9.37 -26.26
N LEU A 232 -20.12 9.46 -25.02
CA LEU A 232 -21.56 9.54 -24.73
C LEU A 232 -22.25 10.68 -25.50
N ASP A 233 -21.53 11.77 -25.78
CA ASP A 233 -22.00 12.91 -26.59
C ASP A 233 -22.01 12.65 -28.11
N LYS A 234 -21.43 11.53 -28.55
CA LYS A 234 -21.26 11.13 -29.96
C LYS A 234 -21.82 9.73 -30.21
N ALA A 235 -23.12 9.58 -29.98
CA ALA A 235 -23.85 8.32 -30.09
C ALA A 235 -23.53 7.49 -31.36
N SER A 236 -23.31 8.12 -32.51
CA SER A 236 -23.03 7.43 -33.79
C SER A 236 -21.64 6.81 -33.90
N GLU A 237 -20.62 7.41 -33.29
CA GLU A 237 -19.24 6.86 -33.28
C GLU A 237 -19.19 5.64 -32.35
N VAL A 238 -19.92 5.71 -31.23
CA VAL A 238 -20.05 4.63 -30.24
C VAL A 238 -20.65 3.37 -30.85
N THR A 239 -21.73 3.51 -31.62
CA THR A 239 -22.37 2.38 -32.32
C THR A 239 -21.41 1.71 -33.31
N ARG A 240 -20.56 2.49 -33.99
CA ARG A 240 -19.63 1.98 -35.01
C ARG A 240 -18.41 1.26 -34.43
N ALA A 241 -17.83 1.77 -33.34
CA ALA A 241 -16.73 1.10 -32.64
C ALA A 241 -17.16 -0.22 -31.97
N TRP A 242 -18.42 -0.30 -31.49
CA TRP A 242 -19.00 -1.53 -30.94
C TRP A 242 -19.27 -2.59 -32.01
N ALA A 243 -19.82 -2.20 -33.16
CA ALA A 243 -20.05 -3.12 -34.28
C ALA A 243 -18.75 -3.80 -34.74
N LEU A 244 -17.62 -3.08 -34.74
CA LEU A 244 -16.30 -3.61 -35.10
C LEU A 244 -15.66 -4.52 -34.02
N SER A 245 -16.01 -4.35 -32.74
CA SER A 245 -15.54 -5.25 -31.66
C SER A 245 -16.39 -6.51 -31.51
N MET A 246 -17.67 -6.46 -31.89
CA MET A 246 -18.62 -7.57 -31.76
C MET A 246 -18.32 -8.75 -32.68
N ASP A 247 -17.68 -8.54 -33.84
CA ASP A 247 -17.17 -9.61 -34.70
C ASP A 247 -16.10 -10.48 -34.00
N SER A 248 -15.49 -10.01 -32.90
CA SER A 248 -14.53 -10.77 -32.08
C SER A 248 -15.13 -11.40 -30.81
N LEU A 249 -16.39 -11.14 -30.48
CA LEU A 249 -17.05 -11.54 -29.23
C LEU A 249 -17.98 -12.76 -29.39
N ALA A 250 -17.84 -13.52 -30.48
CA ALA A 250 -18.54 -14.79 -30.69
C ALA A 250 -17.99 -15.95 -29.81
N ASP A 251 -17.33 -15.65 -28.69
CA ASP A 251 -16.92 -16.64 -27.68
C ASP A 251 -18.06 -16.85 -26.68
N GLU A 252 -18.50 -18.10 -26.54
CA GLU A 252 -19.62 -18.53 -25.69
C GLU A 252 -19.47 -18.18 -24.19
N GLU A 253 -18.26 -17.83 -23.73
CA GLU A 253 -17.97 -17.55 -22.31
C GLU A 253 -18.55 -16.23 -21.77
N CYS A 254 -18.94 -15.28 -22.63
CA CYS A 254 -19.47 -13.97 -22.18
C CYS A 254 -21.00 -13.95 -21.96
N LEU A 255 -21.73 -14.95 -22.45
CA LEU A 255 -23.19 -15.05 -22.36
C LEU A 255 -23.77 -15.26 -20.94
N PRO A 256 -23.12 -15.97 -20.01
CA PRO A 256 -23.67 -16.17 -18.66
C PRO A 256 -23.71 -14.91 -17.79
N LEU A 257 -22.85 -13.91 -18.06
CA LEU A 257 -22.81 -12.62 -17.36
C LEU A 257 -24.07 -11.75 -17.58
N LEU A 258 -24.86 -12.06 -18.61
CA LEU A 258 -26.06 -11.31 -18.99
C LEU A 258 -27.36 -11.96 -18.50
N ARG A 259 -27.31 -13.15 -17.89
CA ARG A 259 -28.50 -13.98 -17.60
C ARG A 259 -28.85 -14.18 -16.11
N GLY A 260 -28.18 -13.47 -15.19
CA GLY A 260 -28.36 -13.69 -13.75
C GLY A 260 -29.14 -12.61 -13.00
N ASP A 261 -29.70 -12.99 -11.84
CA ASP A 261 -30.43 -12.18 -10.84
C ASP A 261 -29.71 -10.88 -10.38
N GLU A 262 -28.44 -10.68 -10.76
CA GLU A 262 -27.70 -9.45 -10.49
C GLU A 262 -28.10 -8.29 -11.41
N LEU A 263 -28.66 -8.56 -12.60
CA LEU A 263 -29.16 -7.52 -13.51
C LEU A 263 -30.36 -6.76 -12.92
N GLU A 264 -31.21 -7.46 -12.16
CA GLU A 264 -32.36 -6.87 -11.45
C GLU A 264 -31.94 -5.94 -10.31
N LYS A 265 -30.71 -6.09 -9.79
CA LYS A 265 -30.15 -5.26 -8.72
C LYS A 265 -29.37 -4.05 -9.24
N ALA A 266 -29.10 -3.98 -10.55
CA ALA A 266 -28.39 -2.86 -11.16
C ALA A 266 -29.22 -1.56 -11.15
N GLU A 267 -28.55 -0.41 -11.01
CA GLU A 267 -29.21 0.89 -11.02
C GLU A 267 -29.97 1.14 -12.34
N PRO A 268 -31.11 1.87 -12.31
CA PRO A 268 -32.03 1.96 -13.44
C PRO A 268 -31.39 2.39 -14.77
N TYR A 269 -30.40 3.29 -14.75
CA TYR A 269 -29.73 3.75 -15.98
C TYR A 269 -28.82 2.70 -16.61
N VAL A 270 -28.19 1.82 -15.81
CA VAL A 270 -27.38 0.70 -16.31
C VAL A 270 -28.27 -0.34 -16.97
N ARG A 271 -29.43 -0.61 -16.35
CA ARG A 271 -30.47 -1.48 -16.92
C ARG A 271 -30.99 -0.92 -18.24
N SER A 272 -31.31 0.37 -18.28
CA SER A 272 -31.79 1.04 -19.50
C SER A 272 -30.75 1.05 -20.63
N ALA A 273 -29.46 1.24 -20.33
CA ALA A 273 -28.39 1.16 -21.32
C ALA A 273 -28.18 -0.28 -21.85
N LEU A 274 -28.40 -1.30 -21.02
CA LEU A 274 -28.34 -2.71 -21.42
C LEU A 274 -29.57 -3.14 -22.22
N TYR A 275 -30.76 -2.72 -21.83
CA TYR A 275 -32.01 -2.99 -22.55
C TYR A 275 -32.06 -2.29 -23.90
N ALA A 276 -31.62 -1.02 -23.97
CA ALA A 276 -31.45 -0.32 -25.24
C ALA A 276 -30.46 -1.04 -26.18
N LYS A 277 -29.47 -1.75 -25.61
CA LYS A 277 -28.48 -2.54 -26.35
C LYS A 277 -29.00 -3.94 -26.77
N LEU A 278 -29.85 -4.60 -25.98
CA LEU A 278 -30.55 -5.84 -26.39
C LEU A 278 -31.56 -5.56 -27.52
N TYR A 279 -32.27 -4.44 -27.46
CA TYR A 279 -33.20 -3.96 -28.50
C TYR A 279 -32.49 -3.73 -29.85
N LEU A 280 -31.26 -3.22 -29.83
CA LEU A 280 -30.48 -2.95 -31.04
C LEU A 280 -29.79 -4.19 -31.64
N LEU A 281 -29.65 -5.28 -30.87
CA LEU A 281 -28.90 -6.47 -31.28
C LEU A 281 -29.78 -7.65 -31.74
N ASN A 282 -31.01 -7.83 -31.24
CA ASN A 282 -31.93 -8.84 -31.80
C ASN A 282 -33.39 -8.65 -31.35
N VAL A 283 -34.31 -8.45 -32.29
CA VAL A 283 -35.75 -8.23 -32.01
C VAL A 283 -36.40 -9.47 -31.36
N ASP A 284 -35.93 -10.67 -31.69
CA ASP A 284 -36.52 -11.92 -31.21
C ASP A 284 -36.22 -12.18 -29.71
N ILE A 285 -35.12 -11.65 -29.19
CA ILE A 285 -34.74 -11.73 -27.77
C ILE A 285 -35.58 -10.76 -26.93
N LEU A 286 -35.92 -9.61 -27.52
CA LEU A 286 -36.79 -8.63 -26.89
C LEU A 286 -38.23 -9.13 -26.81
N GLU A 287 -38.73 -9.84 -27.82
CA GLU A 287 -40.06 -10.45 -27.79
C GLU A 287 -40.21 -11.47 -26.65
N GLU A 288 -39.20 -12.30 -26.38
CA GLU A 288 -39.21 -13.22 -25.24
C GLU A 288 -39.08 -12.49 -23.90
N ALA A 289 -38.25 -11.44 -23.82
CA ALA A 289 -38.13 -10.64 -22.60
C ALA A 289 -39.42 -9.90 -22.24
N ILE A 290 -40.18 -9.41 -23.25
CA ILE A 290 -41.48 -8.74 -23.05
C ILE A 290 -42.54 -9.74 -22.58
N LYS A 291 -42.54 -10.98 -23.07
CA LYS A 291 -43.46 -12.03 -22.58
C LYS A 291 -43.22 -12.42 -21.12
N LEU A 292 -42.00 -12.24 -20.64
CA LEU A 292 -41.56 -12.62 -19.28
C LEU A 292 -41.70 -11.48 -18.26
N ALA A 293 -41.90 -10.24 -18.69
CA ALA A 293 -42.00 -9.08 -17.82
C ALA A 293 -43.48 -8.80 -17.42
N PRO A 294 -43.77 -8.49 -16.15
CA PRO A 294 -45.12 -8.12 -15.73
C PRO A 294 -45.52 -6.74 -16.32
N ALA A 295 -46.75 -6.65 -16.85
CA ALA A 295 -47.24 -5.56 -17.70
C ALA A 295 -47.17 -4.13 -17.11
N ASN A 296 -46.95 -4.02 -15.81
CA ASN A 296 -46.88 -2.79 -15.04
C ASN A 296 -45.46 -2.20 -14.89
N GLU A 297 -44.43 -2.84 -15.46
CA GLU A 297 -43.03 -2.39 -15.34
C GLU A 297 -42.40 -1.91 -16.67
N ILE A 298 -43.18 -1.78 -17.75
CA ILE A 298 -42.71 -1.16 -18.99
C ILE A 298 -42.64 0.36 -18.78
N ILE A 299 -41.43 0.85 -18.52
CA ILE A 299 -41.14 2.23 -18.08
C ILE A 299 -41.55 3.24 -19.17
N PRO A 300 -42.32 4.31 -18.86
CA PRO A 300 -42.66 5.40 -19.78
C PRO A 300 -41.45 6.08 -20.44
N ASP A 301 -40.27 6.02 -19.82
CA ASP A 301 -39.02 6.57 -20.35
C ASP A 301 -38.50 5.80 -21.57
N ALA A 302 -38.77 4.50 -21.66
CA ALA A 302 -38.49 3.73 -22.86
C ALA A 302 -39.33 4.25 -24.02
N VAL A 303 -40.62 4.52 -23.78
CA VAL A 303 -41.59 5.09 -24.75
C VAL A 303 -41.22 6.53 -25.13
N ALA A 304 -40.76 7.35 -24.18
CA ALA A 304 -40.35 8.73 -24.41
C ALA A 304 -39.09 8.84 -25.30
N ALA A 305 -38.18 7.85 -25.23
CA ALA A 305 -37.01 7.77 -26.11
C ALA A 305 -37.38 7.51 -27.59
N PHE A 306 -38.62 7.11 -27.90
CA PHE A 306 -39.10 6.91 -29.27
C PHE A 306 -39.57 8.21 -29.98
N HIS A 307 -39.70 9.35 -29.29
CA HIS A 307 -40.44 10.52 -29.80
C HIS A 307 -39.62 11.72 -30.36
N GLY A 308 -38.30 11.62 -30.61
CA GLY A 308 -37.52 12.73 -31.23
C GLY A 308 -36.38 12.28 -32.17
N PRO A 309 -36.01 13.04 -33.21
CA PRO A 309 -36.57 12.83 -34.55
C PRO A 309 -35.57 12.43 -35.67
N GLN A 310 -36.12 11.75 -36.68
CA GLN A 310 -35.70 11.64 -38.09
C GLN A 310 -34.44 10.84 -38.48
N VAL A 311 -33.45 10.64 -37.61
CA VAL A 311 -32.20 9.94 -38.02
C VAL A 311 -32.40 8.42 -38.20
N ALA A 312 -33.20 7.77 -37.35
CA ALA A 312 -33.44 6.33 -37.43
C ALA A 312 -34.29 5.91 -38.66
N ILE A 313 -35.17 6.80 -39.13
CA ILE A 313 -36.10 6.53 -40.24
C ILE A 313 -35.38 6.52 -41.59
N GLN A 314 -34.28 7.26 -41.75
CA GLN A 314 -33.49 7.27 -42.99
C GLN A 314 -32.56 6.07 -43.13
N HIS A 315 -32.09 5.48 -42.03
CA HIS A 315 -31.06 4.43 -42.07
C HIS A 315 -31.59 3.00 -41.93
N PHE A 316 -32.84 2.79 -41.46
CA PHE A 316 -33.40 1.45 -41.25
C PHE A 316 -34.87 1.32 -41.69
N PRO A 317 -35.14 1.07 -43.00
CA PRO A 317 -36.49 1.02 -43.55
C PRO A 317 -37.38 -0.07 -42.92
N LYS A 318 -36.77 -1.15 -42.41
CA LYS A 318 -37.48 -2.28 -41.77
C LYS A 318 -38.05 -1.94 -40.38
N ALA A 319 -37.53 -0.90 -39.71
CA ALA A 319 -38.01 -0.48 -38.39
C ALA A 319 -39.35 0.28 -38.47
N ARG A 320 -39.61 0.97 -39.59
CA ARG A 320 -40.82 1.79 -39.78
C ARG A 320 -42.11 0.97 -39.76
N ASN A 321 -42.11 -0.21 -40.40
CA ASN A 321 -43.30 -1.07 -40.45
C ASN A 321 -43.55 -1.81 -39.13
N ARG A 322 -42.54 -1.91 -38.26
CA ARG A 322 -42.64 -2.63 -36.97
C ARG A 322 -43.00 -1.71 -35.80
N GLY A 323 -42.61 -0.43 -35.86
CA GLY A 323 -43.09 0.58 -34.90
C GLY A 323 -44.61 0.79 -34.95
N HIS A 324 -45.20 0.67 -36.15
CA HIS A 324 -46.65 0.79 -36.34
C HIS A 324 -47.43 -0.40 -35.75
N TRP A 325 -46.80 -1.58 -35.69
CA TRP A 325 -47.38 -2.79 -35.06
C TRP A 325 -47.33 -2.71 -33.53
N LEU A 326 -46.24 -2.18 -32.96
CA LEU A 326 -46.08 -2.02 -31.52
C LEU A 326 -47.09 -1.02 -30.91
N GLN A 327 -47.45 0.04 -31.63
CA GLN A 327 -48.48 1.01 -31.22
C GLN A 327 -49.87 0.35 -31.12
N GLN A 328 -50.17 -0.57 -32.05
CA GLN A 328 -51.43 -1.30 -32.06
C GLN A 328 -51.57 -2.30 -30.91
N GLU A 329 -50.50 -3.01 -30.54
CA GLU A 329 -50.52 -3.99 -29.45
C GLU A 329 -50.47 -3.35 -28.05
N LEU A 330 -49.86 -2.16 -27.92
CA LEU A 330 -49.78 -1.45 -26.64
C LEU A 330 -50.94 -0.47 -26.39
N GLY A 331 -51.86 -0.31 -27.37
CA GLY A 331 -53.04 0.56 -27.25
C GLY A 331 -52.73 2.05 -27.18
N LEU A 332 -51.64 2.49 -27.82
CA LEU A 332 -51.14 3.89 -27.81
C LEU A 332 -51.47 4.66 -29.09
#